data_AF-A0A8T0UUY9-F1
#
_entry.id   AF-A0A8T0UUY9-F1
#
_cell.length_a   1.000
_cell.length_b   1.000
_cell.length_c   1.000
_cell.angle_alpha   90.00
_cell.angle_beta   90.00
_cell.angle_gamma   90.00
#
_symmetry.space_group_name_H-M   'P 1'
#
loop_
_entity.id
_entity.type
_entity.pdbx_description
1 polymer ?
#
loop_
_entity_poly.entity_id
_entity_poly.type
_entity_poly.pdbx_seq_one_letter_code
_entity_poly.pdbx_strand_id
1 'polypeptide(L)'
;MLLARCRTAATTYYCCHSAPAAIPRPVCSSSSTRFVLPSSHTRPRLSRGLFGACAPATAAPAKPPAGRMAASLPLPLAVAVVLAAALLLCGGAEARVLLTLDDFGGVGDGIANDTQAFVDAWAAACASSEQAVLAVPVGKAYRIWPVQLFGPCKRKLKLLISGAIVAPASPDEWAGRDPMKWLYIYGVDGLSVSGGGTIDGSGQQWWASTCKRKKTPPCYLGPRPKAVHFEACRGVSVQGVTLQNGQQFHLTFTRCTGVKASFLRVIAPADSPNTDGVHLNDSSHVQITDNLISTGDDCVSMVGNCSDVRVKDIRGTSATAQAISIACSDAVPCRDLELKNVNLTLEGGGGGGRATASCYRAYGKSAGAVVPPSCLAKPTAS
;
A
#
# COMPACT_ATOMS: atom_id res chain seq x y z
N MET A 1 -41.78 35.17 -28.88
CA MET A 1 -43.13 35.59 -28.43
C MET A 1 -43.12 35.57 -26.90
N LEU A 2 -43.38 36.72 -26.30
CA LEU A 2 -43.54 37.08 -24.88
C LEU A 2 -42.40 36.88 -23.84
N LEU A 3 -42.00 38.04 -23.33
CA LEU A 3 -41.38 38.36 -22.03
C LEU A 3 -42.36 38.19 -20.85
N ALA A 4 -41.83 37.95 -19.63
CA ALA A 4 -42.19 38.57 -18.32
C ALA A 4 -41.51 37.76 -17.20
N ARG A 5 -40.52 38.25 -16.43
CA ARG A 5 -40.47 39.23 -15.32
C ARG A 5 -41.46 39.02 -14.15
N CYS A 6 -40.83 38.76 -12.98
CA CYS A 6 -41.10 39.22 -11.61
C CYS A 6 -42.50 39.07 -10.96
N ARG A 7 -42.52 38.53 -9.72
CA ARG A 7 -43.00 39.15 -8.46
C ARG A 7 -43.02 38.09 -7.32
N THR A 8 -42.20 38.23 -6.27
CA THR A 8 -42.40 38.90 -4.94
C THR A 8 -43.32 38.19 -3.93
N ALA A 9 -42.76 37.85 -2.76
CA ALA A 9 -43.28 38.06 -1.38
C ALA A 9 -42.26 37.42 -0.40
N ALA A 10 -41.54 38.10 0.50
CA ALA A 10 -41.95 38.79 1.74
C ALA A 10 -42.85 37.89 2.63
N THR A 11 -42.61 37.61 3.91
CA THR A 11 -42.28 38.54 5.01
C THR A 11 -41.92 37.78 6.33
N THR A 12 -41.07 38.39 7.17
CA THR A 12 -41.04 38.40 8.68
C THR A 12 -40.88 37.11 9.49
N TYR A 13 -39.73 36.88 10.16
CA TYR A 13 -39.27 37.39 11.49
C TYR A 13 -39.76 36.57 12.69
N TYR A 14 -38.84 35.87 13.36
CA TYR A 14 -38.64 35.93 14.81
C TYR A 14 -37.18 35.60 15.14
N CYS A 15 -36.44 36.61 15.60
CA CYS A 15 -35.25 36.43 16.41
C CYS A 15 -35.70 36.30 17.88
N CYS A 16 -35.15 35.32 18.61
CA CYS A 16 -34.83 35.50 20.02
C CYS A 16 -33.62 34.64 20.37
N HIS A 17 -32.65 35.32 20.99
CA HIS A 17 -31.37 34.84 21.48
C HIS A 17 -31.48 33.71 22.50
N SER A 18 -30.47 32.85 22.52
CA SER A 18 -29.75 32.46 23.75
C SER A 18 -28.41 31.80 23.38
N ALA A 19 -27.31 32.39 23.81
CA ALA A 19 -25.96 31.83 23.86
C ALA A 19 -25.41 32.09 25.29
N PRO A 20 -24.27 31.53 25.71
CA PRO A 20 -23.70 30.20 25.46
C PRO A 20 -23.41 29.46 26.80
N ALA A 21 -23.29 28.14 26.79
CA ALA A 21 -22.88 27.38 27.98
C ALA A 21 -21.48 26.75 27.79
N ALA A 22 -20.52 27.36 28.50
CA ALA A 22 -19.36 26.82 29.19
C ALA A 22 -18.53 25.65 28.59
N ILE A 23 -17.29 26.02 28.26
CA ILE A 23 -16.10 25.19 28.07
C ILE A 23 -15.64 24.62 29.42
N PRO A 24 -15.32 23.32 29.54
CA PRO A 24 -14.45 22.84 30.61
C PRO A 24 -12.97 22.86 30.15
N ARG A 25 -12.14 23.58 30.91
CA ARG A 25 -10.67 23.53 30.78
C ARG A 25 -10.13 22.18 31.28
N PRO A 26 -8.99 21.71 30.74
CA PRO A 26 -8.30 20.53 31.26
C PRO A 26 -7.64 20.83 32.61
N VAL A 27 -7.92 19.96 33.59
CA VAL A 27 -7.18 19.87 34.86
C VAL A 27 -5.85 19.16 34.57
N CYS A 28 -4.74 19.87 34.72
CA CYS A 28 -3.41 19.26 34.79
C CYS A 28 -3.26 18.61 36.18
N SER A 29 -3.19 17.29 36.26
CA SER A 29 -2.66 16.60 37.44
C SER A 29 -1.19 16.27 37.19
N SER A 30 -0.35 16.75 38.10
CA SER A 30 1.07 16.47 38.15
C SER A 30 1.30 15.19 38.95
N SER A 31 1.57 14.08 38.28
CA SER A 31 2.16 12.89 38.90
C SER A 31 3.62 12.80 38.46
N SER A 32 4.49 13.24 39.37
CA SER A 32 5.94 13.07 39.28
C SER A 32 6.29 11.61 39.57
N THR A 33 6.75 10.88 38.57
CA THR A 33 7.46 9.61 38.79
C THR A 33 8.92 9.83 38.38
N ARG A 34 9.79 9.95 39.39
CA ARG A 34 11.24 10.06 39.25
C ARG A 34 11.77 8.79 38.58
N PHE A 35 12.34 8.92 37.38
CA PHE A 35 13.29 7.93 36.88
C PHE A 35 14.69 8.31 37.38
N VAL A 36 15.19 7.50 38.30
CA VAL A 36 16.53 7.56 38.88
C VAL A 36 17.51 6.99 37.87
N LEU A 37 18.45 7.82 37.41
CA LEU A 37 19.69 7.37 36.75
C LEU A 37 20.68 6.90 37.82
N PRO A 38 21.32 5.73 37.69
CA PRO A 38 22.57 5.47 38.39
C PRO A 38 23.76 5.71 37.44
N SER A 39 24.50 6.79 37.69
CA SER A 39 25.94 6.83 37.43
C SER A 39 26.65 6.13 38.59
N SER A 40 27.54 5.19 38.30
CA SER A 40 28.71 4.98 39.16
C SER A 40 29.89 4.46 38.34
N HIS A 41 30.96 5.25 38.39
CA HIS A 41 32.32 4.89 38.06
C HIS A 41 32.83 3.83 39.04
N THR A 42 33.51 2.81 38.53
CA THR A 42 34.75 2.29 39.14
C THR A 42 35.60 1.59 38.08
N ARG A 43 36.83 2.09 37.88
CA ARG A 43 37.91 1.41 37.14
C ARG A 43 38.39 0.17 37.90
N PRO A 44 39.06 -0.77 37.22
CA PRO A 44 40.42 -1.06 37.69
C PRO A 44 41.48 -1.12 36.58
N ARG A 45 42.71 -1.19 37.09
CA ARG A 45 44.03 -0.87 36.54
C ARG A 45 44.52 -1.78 35.42
N LEU A 46 45.38 -1.18 34.59
CA LEU A 46 46.33 -1.83 33.70
C LEU A 46 47.24 -2.82 34.45
N SER A 47 47.49 -3.96 33.82
CA SER A 47 48.78 -4.65 33.93
C SER A 47 49.34 -4.88 32.52
N ARG A 48 50.64 -4.61 32.38
CA ARG A 48 51.45 -4.67 31.16
C ARG A 48 51.65 -6.13 30.73
N GLY A 49 51.44 -6.41 29.45
CA GLY A 49 51.90 -7.63 28.77
C GLY A 49 52.46 -7.25 27.41
N LEU A 50 53.72 -7.63 27.18
CA LEU A 50 54.57 -7.29 26.04
C LEU A 50 54.25 -8.13 24.78
N PHE A 51 54.35 -7.47 23.61
CA PHE A 51 54.78 -7.94 22.28
C PHE A 51 54.09 -9.14 21.59
N GLY A 52 53.79 -8.95 20.30
CA GLY A 52 53.63 -10.04 19.32
C GLY A 52 52.63 -9.75 18.20
N ALA A 53 52.96 -8.84 17.27
CA ALA A 53 52.21 -8.73 16.02
C ALA A 53 52.61 -9.87 15.08
N CYS A 54 51.67 -10.74 14.73
CA CYS A 54 51.85 -11.80 13.75
C CYS A 54 51.65 -11.21 12.34
N ALA A 55 52.71 -11.22 11.53
CA ALA A 55 52.67 -10.91 10.11
C ALA A 55 52.15 -12.12 9.30
N PRO A 56 51.39 -11.92 8.21
CA PRO A 56 51.12 -12.99 7.26
C PRO A 56 52.28 -13.14 6.26
N ALA A 57 52.53 -14.38 5.87
CA ALA A 57 53.64 -14.83 5.05
C ALA A 57 53.65 -14.24 3.63
N THR A 58 54.87 -13.94 3.17
CA THR A 58 55.21 -13.50 1.81
C THR A 58 55.03 -14.63 0.79
N ALA A 59 54.14 -14.45 -0.19
CA ALA A 59 54.14 -15.22 -1.43
C ALA A 59 54.96 -14.48 -2.50
N ALA A 60 55.88 -15.20 -3.16
CA ALA A 60 56.75 -14.68 -4.20
C ALA A 60 55.97 -14.28 -5.48
N PRO A 61 56.44 -13.28 -6.26
CA PRO A 61 55.77 -12.87 -7.48
C PRO A 61 56.10 -13.81 -8.65
N ALA A 62 55.06 -14.27 -9.34
CA ALA A 62 55.17 -14.98 -10.61
C ALA A 62 55.54 -14.01 -11.75
N LYS A 63 56.42 -14.47 -12.65
CA LYS A 63 56.93 -13.77 -13.82
C LYS A 63 55.81 -13.55 -14.86
N PRO A 64 55.66 -12.36 -15.47
CA PRO A 64 54.66 -12.16 -16.52
C PRO A 64 55.13 -12.78 -17.85
N PRO A 65 54.22 -13.30 -18.69
CA PRO A 65 54.57 -13.75 -20.03
C PRO A 65 54.84 -12.54 -20.94
N ALA A 66 55.77 -12.75 -21.87
CA ALA A 66 56.21 -11.75 -22.82
C ALA A 66 55.10 -11.36 -23.83
N GLY A 67 55.06 -10.06 -24.15
CA GLY A 67 54.84 -9.60 -25.51
C GLY A 67 53.41 -9.61 -26.06
N ARG A 68 52.63 -8.58 -25.71
CA ARG A 68 51.81 -7.88 -26.70
C ARG A 68 52.04 -6.39 -26.53
N MET A 69 52.60 -5.75 -27.55
CA MET A 69 52.77 -4.29 -27.59
C MET A 69 51.39 -3.65 -27.52
N ALA A 70 51.05 -3.07 -26.37
CA ALA A 70 49.96 -2.13 -26.29
C ALA A 70 50.47 -0.81 -26.88
N ALA A 71 49.91 -0.39 -28.00
CA ALA A 71 50.16 0.95 -28.54
C ALA A 71 49.70 1.97 -27.49
N SER A 72 50.66 2.66 -26.86
CA SER A 72 50.38 3.76 -25.96
C SER A 72 49.85 4.93 -26.77
N LEU A 73 48.57 5.28 -26.59
CA LEU A 73 48.03 6.50 -27.16
C LEU A 73 48.80 7.71 -26.59
N PRO A 74 49.12 8.72 -27.41
CA PRO A 74 49.72 9.95 -26.90
C PRO A 74 48.80 10.59 -25.85
N LEU A 75 49.38 11.09 -24.76
CA LEU A 75 48.69 11.66 -23.59
C LEU A 75 47.46 12.56 -23.91
N PRO A 76 47.48 13.46 -24.91
CA PRO A 76 46.29 14.25 -25.27
C PRO A 76 45.14 13.40 -25.85
N LEU A 77 45.45 12.31 -26.55
CA LEU A 77 44.47 11.39 -27.14
C LEU A 77 43.85 10.48 -26.07
N ALA A 78 44.62 10.08 -25.05
CA ALA A 78 44.10 9.36 -23.89
C ALA A 78 43.13 10.22 -23.05
N VAL A 79 43.45 11.51 -22.83
CA VAL A 79 42.55 12.46 -22.15
C VAL A 79 41.28 12.70 -22.96
N ALA A 80 41.38 12.85 -24.29
CA ALA A 80 40.22 12.99 -25.17
C ALA A 80 39.32 11.74 -25.17
N VAL A 81 39.89 10.54 -25.14
CA VAL A 81 39.13 9.27 -25.04
C VAL A 81 38.45 9.14 -23.69
N VAL A 82 39.09 9.55 -22.59
CA VAL A 82 38.47 9.55 -21.25
C VAL A 82 37.37 10.61 -21.14
N LEU A 83 37.53 11.81 -21.71
CA LEU A 83 36.46 12.81 -21.79
C LEU A 83 35.29 12.36 -22.66
N ALA A 84 35.56 11.74 -23.82
CA ALA A 84 34.52 11.19 -24.68
C ALA A 84 33.78 10.03 -23.99
N ALA A 85 34.50 9.14 -23.29
CA ALA A 85 33.91 8.08 -22.49
C ALA A 85 33.10 8.62 -21.30
N ALA A 86 33.55 9.71 -20.65
CA ALA A 86 32.79 10.38 -19.60
C ALA A 86 31.52 11.06 -20.14
N LEU A 87 31.56 11.60 -21.36
CA LEU A 87 30.38 12.12 -22.07
C LEU A 87 29.42 11.00 -22.51
N LEU A 88 29.94 9.79 -22.82
CA LEU A 88 29.16 8.58 -23.11
C LEU A 88 28.57 7.91 -21.86
N LEU A 89 29.08 8.22 -20.67
CA LEU A 89 28.62 7.70 -19.36
C LEU A 89 27.58 8.59 -18.67
N CYS A 90 27.21 9.73 -19.26
CA CYS A 90 25.94 10.38 -18.96
C CYS A 90 24.83 9.48 -19.49
N GLY A 91 24.51 8.41 -18.75
CA GLY A 91 23.32 7.62 -18.97
C GLY A 91 22.16 8.59 -19.10
N GLY A 92 21.55 8.65 -20.29
CA GLY A 92 20.51 9.61 -20.60
C GLY A 92 19.49 9.60 -19.47
N ALA A 93 19.37 10.72 -18.77
CA ALA A 93 18.30 10.88 -17.80
C ALA A 93 17.01 10.68 -18.58
N GLU A 94 16.33 9.56 -18.31
CA GLU A 94 15.08 9.25 -18.98
C GLU A 94 14.13 10.42 -18.68
N ALA A 95 13.66 11.11 -19.72
CA ALA A 95 12.80 12.25 -19.53
C ALA A 95 11.54 11.79 -18.78
N ARG A 96 11.20 12.51 -17.71
CA ARG A 96 10.03 12.22 -16.88
C ARG A 96 9.16 13.45 -16.79
N VAL A 97 7.87 13.27 -17.02
CA VAL A 97 6.87 14.31 -16.79
C VAL A 97 6.36 14.14 -15.36
N LEU A 98 6.52 15.18 -14.54
CA LEU A 98 5.93 15.24 -13.21
C LEU A 98 4.61 16.00 -13.31
N LEU A 99 3.52 15.35 -12.90
CA LEU A 99 2.18 15.92 -12.83
C LEU A 99 1.69 15.83 -11.38
N THR A 100 0.96 16.83 -10.93
CA THR A 100 0.23 16.84 -9.66
C THR A 100 -1.24 17.12 -9.93
N LEU A 101 -2.12 16.86 -8.96
CA LEU A 101 -3.54 17.20 -9.12
C LEU A 101 -3.76 18.73 -9.14
N ASP A 102 -2.85 19.51 -8.55
CA ASP A 102 -2.91 20.98 -8.55
C ASP A 102 -2.83 21.54 -9.99
N ASP A 103 -2.06 20.89 -10.87
CA ASP A 103 -1.95 21.26 -12.30
C ASP A 103 -3.29 21.14 -13.05
N PHE A 104 -4.25 20.42 -12.46
CA PHE A 104 -5.59 20.16 -13.00
C PHE A 104 -6.69 20.74 -12.10
N GLY A 105 -6.34 21.71 -11.24
CA GLY A 105 -7.29 22.42 -10.39
C GLY A 105 -7.67 21.69 -9.09
N GLY A 106 -6.93 20.65 -8.71
CA GLY A 106 -7.06 20.03 -7.40
C GLY A 106 -6.64 20.98 -6.28
N VAL A 107 -7.41 20.98 -5.19
CA VAL A 107 -7.18 21.81 -4.00
C VAL A 107 -6.26 21.07 -3.01
N GLY A 108 -6.59 19.80 -2.72
CA GLY A 108 -5.79 18.94 -1.85
C GLY A 108 -5.80 19.34 -0.37
N ASP A 109 -6.92 19.88 0.11
CA ASP A 109 -7.15 20.29 1.51
C ASP A 109 -7.86 19.22 2.36
N GLY A 110 -8.19 18.07 1.77
CA GLY A 110 -8.93 16.96 2.40
C GLY A 110 -10.44 17.17 2.44
N ILE A 111 -10.95 18.27 1.89
CA ILE A 111 -12.36 18.68 1.96
C ILE A 111 -12.95 18.80 0.57
N ALA A 112 -12.28 19.53 -0.33
CA ALA A 112 -12.74 19.77 -1.69
C ALA A 112 -12.83 18.48 -2.50
N ASN A 113 -13.76 18.43 -3.45
CA ASN A 113 -13.87 17.30 -4.36
C ASN A 113 -12.82 17.39 -5.47
N ASP A 114 -11.73 16.65 -5.30
CA ASP A 114 -10.58 16.64 -6.22
C ASP A 114 -10.69 15.55 -7.30
N THR A 115 -11.85 14.90 -7.42
CA THR A 115 -12.01 13.71 -8.28
C THR A 115 -11.75 14.02 -9.75
N GLN A 116 -12.25 15.15 -10.27
CA GLN A 116 -12.05 15.49 -11.68
C GLN A 116 -10.58 15.82 -11.97
N ALA A 117 -9.91 16.55 -11.08
CA ALA A 117 -8.48 16.81 -11.20
C ALA A 117 -7.68 15.50 -11.24
N PHE A 118 -8.06 14.49 -10.46
CA PHE A 118 -7.39 13.19 -10.50
C PHE A 118 -7.64 12.44 -11.81
N VAL A 119 -8.85 12.46 -12.34
CA VAL A 119 -9.20 11.86 -13.65
C VAL A 119 -8.39 12.51 -14.77
N ASP A 120 -8.35 13.85 -14.79
CA ASP A 120 -7.65 14.60 -15.84
C ASP A 120 -6.14 14.41 -15.75
N ALA A 121 -5.58 14.44 -14.53
CA ALA A 121 -4.17 14.18 -14.31
C ALA A 121 -3.77 12.74 -14.69
N TRP A 122 -4.61 11.75 -14.38
CA TRP A 122 -4.40 10.38 -14.83
C TRP A 122 -4.42 10.27 -16.35
N ALA A 123 -5.43 10.87 -17.00
CA ALA A 123 -5.55 10.84 -18.46
C ALA A 123 -4.33 11.48 -19.15
N ALA A 124 -3.87 12.63 -18.65
CA ALA A 124 -2.66 13.29 -19.15
C ALA A 124 -1.42 12.43 -18.95
N ALA A 125 -1.24 11.85 -17.76
CA ALA A 125 -0.11 10.98 -17.45
C ALA A 125 -0.10 9.71 -18.33
N CYS A 126 -1.27 9.10 -18.54
CA CYS A 126 -1.45 7.88 -19.31
C CYS A 126 -1.24 8.13 -20.83
N ALA A 127 -1.53 9.34 -21.32
CA ALA A 127 -1.35 9.75 -22.71
C ALA A 127 0.06 10.30 -23.03
N SER A 128 0.93 10.45 -22.04
CA SER A 128 2.30 10.97 -22.17
C SER A 128 3.17 10.10 -23.08
N SER A 129 4.01 10.73 -23.92
CA SER A 129 5.04 10.04 -24.72
C SER A 129 6.26 9.64 -23.90
N GLU A 130 6.49 10.34 -22.78
CA GLU A 130 7.54 10.10 -21.80
C GLU A 130 6.99 9.33 -20.58
N GLN A 131 7.87 8.79 -19.74
CA GLN A 131 7.43 8.24 -18.45
C GLN A 131 6.80 9.34 -17.59
N ALA A 132 5.59 9.09 -17.08
CA ALA A 132 4.90 10.05 -16.24
C ALA A 132 4.96 9.63 -14.76
N VAL A 133 5.15 10.62 -13.90
CA VAL A 133 4.99 10.52 -12.45
C VAL A 133 3.81 11.39 -12.06
N LEU A 134 2.71 10.77 -11.65
CA LEU A 134 1.58 11.46 -11.03
C LEU A 134 1.82 11.50 -9.52
N ALA A 135 2.08 12.67 -8.97
CA ALA A 135 2.46 12.85 -7.57
C ALA A 135 1.31 13.40 -6.73
N VAL A 136 1.16 12.84 -5.52
CA VAL A 136 0.40 13.39 -4.41
C VAL A 136 1.41 13.90 -3.38
N PRO A 137 1.70 15.22 -3.34
CA PRO A 137 2.77 15.79 -2.53
C PRO A 137 2.54 15.65 -1.02
N VAL A 138 3.62 15.77 -0.25
CA VAL A 138 3.52 15.87 1.22
C VAL A 138 2.68 17.10 1.61
N GLY A 139 1.89 16.99 2.67
CA GLY A 139 1.01 18.08 3.14
C GLY A 139 -0.27 18.25 2.32
N LYS A 140 -0.44 17.52 1.20
CA LYS A 140 -1.70 17.48 0.44
C LYS A 140 -2.55 16.28 0.84
N ALA A 141 -3.85 16.48 0.90
CA ALA A 141 -4.85 15.43 1.04
C ALA A 141 -5.93 15.62 -0.03
N TYR A 142 -5.99 14.75 -1.03
CA TYR A 142 -7.00 14.87 -2.08
C TYR A 142 -8.20 14.00 -1.75
N ARG A 143 -9.40 14.60 -1.72
CA ARG A 143 -10.64 13.84 -1.45
C ARG A 143 -11.25 13.38 -2.77
N ILE A 144 -11.28 12.05 -2.96
CA ILE A 144 -11.58 11.41 -4.23
C ILE A 144 -12.82 10.52 -4.08
N TRP A 145 -13.87 10.81 -4.84
CA TRP A 145 -15.07 9.97 -4.97
C TRP A 145 -14.77 8.73 -5.84
N PRO A 146 -15.69 7.74 -5.91
CA PRO A 146 -15.54 6.61 -6.82
C PRO A 146 -15.09 7.03 -8.22
N VAL A 147 -13.95 6.46 -8.64
CA VAL A 147 -13.30 6.76 -9.89
C VAL A 147 -12.83 5.48 -10.56
N GLN A 148 -12.90 5.47 -11.88
CA GLN A 148 -12.37 4.40 -12.72
C GLN A 148 -11.23 4.97 -13.57
N LEU A 149 -10.05 4.39 -13.42
CA LEU A 149 -8.81 4.83 -14.07
C LEU A 149 -8.39 3.76 -15.07
N PHE A 150 -8.51 4.07 -16.35
CA PHE A 150 -8.33 3.11 -17.44
C PHE A 150 -6.92 3.18 -18.04
N GLY A 151 -6.44 2.01 -18.49
CA GLY A 151 -5.36 1.86 -19.46
C GLY A 151 -5.88 1.32 -20.81
N PRO A 152 -4.97 0.88 -21.71
CA PRO A 152 -3.52 0.89 -21.55
C PRO A 152 -2.94 2.31 -21.68
N CYS A 153 -1.86 2.58 -20.96
CA CYS A 153 -1.11 3.82 -21.09
C CYS A 153 0.00 3.70 -22.14
N LYS A 154 0.36 4.82 -22.79
CA LYS A 154 1.42 4.82 -23.81
C LYS A 154 2.79 4.45 -23.24
N ARG A 155 3.04 4.86 -22.00
CA ARG A 155 4.24 4.56 -21.23
C ARG A 155 3.87 4.07 -19.82
N LYS A 156 4.85 3.49 -19.13
CA LYS A 156 4.72 3.12 -17.73
C LYS A 156 4.47 4.36 -16.88
N LEU A 157 3.50 4.26 -15.99
CA LEU A 157 3.06 5.32 -15.10
C LEU A 157 3.52 5.03 -13.67
N LYS A 158 3.99 6.05 -12.96
CA LYS A 158 4.22 6.00 -11.52
C LYS A 158 3.22 6.90 -10.80
N LEU A 159 2.44 6.34 -9.88
CA LEU A 159 1.66 7.09 -8.90
C LEU A 159 2.49 7.22 -7.61
N LEU A 160 3.02 8.42 -7.35
CA LEU A 160 3.87 8.73 -6.20
C LEU A 160 3.05 9.43 -5.10
N ILE A 161 2.60 8.66 -4.11
CA ILE A 161 1.78 9.11 -2.99
C ILE A 161 2.67 9.40 -1.79
N SER A 162 2.97 10.68 -1.56
CA SER A 162 3.68 11.17 -0.35
C SER A 162 2.74 11.84 0.66
N GLY A 163 1.63 12.40 0.18
CA GLY A 163 0.53 12.91 1.01
C GLY A 163 -0.57 11.86 1.23
N ALA A 164 -1.83 12.28 1.10
CA ALA A 164 -2.99 11.42 1.29
C ALA A 164 -3.98 11.44 0.12
N ILE A 165 -4.59 10.28 -0.16
CA ILE A 165 -5.83 10.16 -0.95
C ILE A 165 -6.92 9.68 0.00
N VAL A 166 -8.02 10.41 0.10
CA VAL A 166 -9.06 10.19 1.12
C VAL A 166 -10.42 9.97 0.46
N ALA A 167 -11.16 8.96 0.89
CA ALA A 167 -12.50 8.68 0.39
C ALA A 167 -13.57 9.54 1.09
N PRO A 168 -14.73 9.80 0.46
CA PRO A 168 -15.90 10.33 1.14
C PRO A 168 -16.37 9.37 2.24
N ALA A 169 -16.62 9.91 3.44
CA ALA A 169 -16.91 9.09 4.61
C ALA A 169 -18.35 8.57 4.64
N SER A 170 -19.33 9.37 4.21
CA SER A 170 -20.75 8.99 4.32
C SER A 170 -21.17 8.08 3.17
N PRO A 171 -21.83 6.94 3.43
CA PRO A 171 -22.40 6.08 2.38
C PRO A 171 -23.31 6.81 1.38
N ASP A 172 -24.03 7.84 1.82
CA ASP A 172 -24.96 8.59 0.96
C ASP A 172 -24.22 9.39 -0.12
N GLU A 173 -22.96 9.78 0.12
CA GLU A 173 -22.11 10.47 -0.86
C GLU A 173 -21.71 9.58 -2.05
N TRP A 174 -22.00 8.28 -1.97
CA TRP A 174 -21.71 7.27 -2.99
C TRP A 174 -22.94 6.90 -3.82
N ALA A 175 -24.10 7.50 -3.53
CA ALA A 175 -25.33 7.24 -4.26
C ALA A 175 -25.17 7.49 -5.77
N GLY A 176 -25.77 6.61 -6.58
CA GLY A 176 -25.71 6.68 -8.04
C GLY A 176 -24.39 6.20 -8.65
N ARG A 177 -23.49 5.62 -7.86
CA ARG A 177 -22.20 5.07 -8.32
C ARG A 177 -22.13 3.57 -8.02
N ASP A 178 -21.15 2.88 -8.61
CA ASP A 178 -20.89 1.47 -8.29
C ASP A 178 -20.43 1.36 -6.83
N PRO A 179 -21.22 0.73 -5.95
CA PRO A 179 -20.95 0.71 -4.52
C PRO A 179 -19.76 -0.17 -4.14
N MET A 180 -19.22 -0.97 -5.07
CA MET A 180 -18.06 -1.85 -4.81
C MET A 180 -16.73 -1.23 -5.21
N LYS A 181 -16.72 -0.06 -5.84
CA LYS A 181 -15.51 0.53 -6.45
C LYS A 181 -15.22 1.91 -5.88
N TRP A 182 -14.04 2.06 -5.27
CA TRP A 182 -13.49 3.37 -4.95
C TRP A 182 -12.41 3.79 -5.95
N LEU A 183 -11.15 3.37 -5.73
CA LEU A 183 -10.06 3.55 -6.68
C LEU A 183 -9.98 2.29 -7.53
N TYR A 184 -10.66 2.29 -8.66
CA TYR A 184 -10.73 1.16 -9.57
C TYR A 184 -9.83 1.38 -10.78
N ILE A 185 -8.78 0.59 -10.92
CA ILE A 185 -7.78 0.70 -11.98
C ILE A 185 -7.94 -0.49 -12.91
N TYR A 186 -8.20 -0.24 -14.19
CA TYR A 186 -8.52 -1.27 -15.16
C TYR A 186 -7.56 -1.28 -16.36
N GLY A 187 -7.04 -2.46 -16.70
CA GLY A 187 -6.33 -2.67 -17.97
C GLY A 187 -5.00 -1.94 -18.10
N VAL A 188 -4.32 -1.65 -16.99
CA VAL A 188 -3.03 -0.94 -16.98
C VAL A 188 -1.87 -1.93 -17.01
N ASP A 189 -0.84 -1.63 -17.81
CA ASP A 189 0.42 -2.39 -17.88
C ASP A 189 1.57 -1.56 -17.28
N GLY A 190 2.25 -2.13 -16.28
CA GLY A 190 3.47 -1.57 -15.71
C GLY A 190 3.29 -0.38 -14.76
N LEU A 191 2.15 -0.29 -14.05
CA LEU A 191 1.91 0.74 -13.04
C LEU A 191 2.74 0.52 -11.77
N SER A 192 3.37 1.60 -11.28
CA SER A 192 4.03 1.62 -9.96
C SER A 192 3.34 2.59 -9.01
N VAL A 193 2.83 2.11 -7.88
CA VAL A 193 2.32 2.92 -6.77
C VAL A 193 3.33 2.89 -5.63
N SER A 194 3.77 4.05 -5.15
CA SER A 194 4.74 4.15 -4.05
C SER A 194 4.71 5.51 -3.36
N GLY A 195 5.56 5.77 -2.37
CA GLY A 195 5.82 7.13 -1.87
C GLY A 195 5.70 7.35 -0.37
N GLY A 196 5.32 6.32 0.42
CA GLY A 196 5.26 6.44 1.88
C GLY A 196 3.97 7.02 2.44
N GLY A 197 3.14 7.64 1.61
CA GLY A 197 1.88 8.28 1.99
C GLY A 197 0.73 7.31 2.22
N THR A 198 -0.49 7.87 2.30
CA THR A 198 -1.67 7.17 2.77
C THR A 198 -2.80 7.14 1.73
N ILE A 199 -3.48 6.01 1.64
CA ILE A 199 -4.79 5.87 0.99
C ILE A 199 -5.78 5.50 2.10
N ASP A 200 -6.73 6.39 2.39
CA ASP A 200 -7.69 6.27 3.50
C ASP A 200 -9.12 6.07 2.99
N GLY A 201 -9.68 4.88 3.23
CA GLY A 201 -11.04 4.53 2.84
C GLY A 201 -12.14 5.19 3.67
N SER A 202 -11.83 5.86 4.79
CA SER A 202 -12.85 6.50 5.65
C SER A 202 -14.04 5.58 6.01
N GLY A 203 -13.76 4.29 6.27
CA GLY A 203 -14.76 3.24 6.44
C GLY A 203 -15.66 3.32 7.67
N GLN A 204 -15.45 4.24 8.60
CA GLN A 204 -16.09 4.24 9.93
C GLN A 204 -17.63 4.28 9.85
N GLN A 205 -18.19 5.16 9.00
CA GLN A 205 -19.65 5.25 8.85
C GLN A 205 -20.22 4.03 8.10
N TRP A 206 -19.47 3.48 7.14
CA TRP A 206 -19.83 2.24 6.46
C TRP A 206 -19.93 1.07 7.44
N TRP A 207 -18.96 0.94 8.34
CA TRP A 207 -18.95 -0.12 9.35
C TRP A 207 -20.09 0.05 10.36
N ALA A 208 -20.29 1.28 10.85
CA ALA A 208 -21.31 1.62 11.83
C ALA A 208 -22.73 1.35 11.33
N SER A 209 -22.98 1.47 10.02
CA SER A 209 -24.29 1.22 9.44
C SER A 209 -24.59 -0.28 9.23
N THR A 210 -23.58 -1.15 9.15
CA THR A 210 -23.77 -2.58 8.84
C THR A 210 -24.56 -3.32 9.93
N CYS A 211 -25.31 -4.35 9.55
CA CYS A 211 -25.97 -5.24 10.52
C CYS A 211 -24.99 -6.06 11.39
N LYS A 212 -23.70 -6.11 11.03
CA LYS A 212 -22.66 -6.67 11.89
C LYS A 212 -22.47 -5.82 13.15
N ARG A 213 -22.53 -4.48 13.04
CA ARG A 213 -22.40 -3.53 14.16
C ARG A 213 -23.73 -3.00 14.68
N LYS A 214 -24.59 -2.47 13.79
CA LYS A 214 -25.90 -1.93 14.14
C LYS A 214 -26.89 -3.05 14.38
N LYS A 215 -27.34 -3.20 15.64
CA LYS A 215 -28.31 -4.23 16.04
C LYS A 215 -29.77 -3.80 15.85
N THR A 216 -30.02 -2.51 15.63
CA THR A 216 -31.36 -1.95 15.41
C THR A 216 -31.64 -1.72 13.92
N PRO A 217 -32.76 -2.21 13.37
CA PRO A 217 -33.17 -1.87 12.00
C PRO A 217 -33.51 -0.37 11.83
N PRO A 218 -33.35 0.21 10.63
CA PRO A 218 -32.72 -0.39 9.45
C PRO A 218 -31.20 -0.45 9.59
N CYS A 219 -30.58 -1.55 9.18
CA CYS A 219 -29.13 -1.73 9.12
C CYS A 219 -28.70 -2.19 7.72
N TYR A 220 -27.45 -1.91 7.35
CA TYR A 220 -26.94 -2.10 6.00
C TYR A 220 -26.44 -3.54 5.79
N LEU A 221 -26.92 -4.19 4.72
CA LEU A 221 -26.47 -5.52 4.24
C LEU A 221 -25.89 -5.46 2.82
N GLY A 222 -25.85 -4.27 2.22
CA GLY A 222 -25.41 -4.10 0.84
C GLY A 222 -23.89 -4.22 0.66
N PRO A 223 -23.44 -4.18 -0.61
CA PRO A 223 -22.02 -4.18 -0.95
C PRO A 223 -21.32 -2.91 -0.44
N ARG A 224 -20.04 -3.01 -0.09
CA ARG A 224 -19.24 -1.86 0.33
C ARG A 224 -18.06 -1.64 -0.62
N PRO A 225 -17.52 -0.41 -0.71
CA PRO A 225 -16.42 -0.15 -1.61
C PRO A 225 -15.16 -0.95 -1.26
N LYS A 226 -14.52 -1.54 -2.27
CA LYS A 226 -13.13 -1.97 -2.19
C LYS A 226 -12.24 -0.75 -2.41
N ALA A 227 -11.25 -0.56 -1.54
CA ALA A 227 -10.53 0.70 -1.50
C ALA A 227 -9.63 0.90 -2.72
N VAL A 228 -8.68 0.00 -2.95
CA VAL A 228 -7.85 -0.03 -4.16
C VAL A 228 -8.07 -1.35 -4.89
N HIS A 229 -8.58 -1.29 -6.12
CA HIS A 229 -8.90 -2.46 -6.91
C HIS A 229 -8.24 -2.38 -8.29
N PHE A 230 -7.30 -3.28 -8.54
CA PHE A 230 -6.71 -3.51 -9.86
C PHE A 230 -7.46 -4.64 -10.57
N GLU A 231 -7.94 -4.38 -11.77
CA GLU A 231 -8.67 -5.35 -12.58
C GLU A 231 -8.04 -5.48 -13.97
N ALA A 232 -7.78 -6.71 -14.41
CA ALA A 232 -7.16 -7.00 -15.72
C ALA A 232 -5.82 -6.27 -15.96
N CYS A 233 -5.03 -6.05 -14.91
CA CYS A 233 -3.75 -5.32 -14.99
C CYS A 233 -2.54 -6.28 -15.09
N ARG A 234 -1.45 -5.80 -15.70
CA ARG A 234 -0.18 -6.54 -15.85
C ARG A 234 0.97 -5.74 -15.24
N GLY A 235 1.92 -6.41 -14.59
CA GLY A 235 3.17 -5.78 -14.15
C GLY A 235 2.98 -4.70 -13.07
N VAL A 236 1.95 -4.81 -12.23
CA VAL A 236 1.62 -3.81 -11.20
C VAL A 236 2.49 -3.97 -9.96
N SER A 237 2.98 -2.86 -9.44
CA SER A 237 3.77 -2.79 -8.20
C SER A 237 3.14 -1.79 -7.23
N VAL A 238 2.74 -2.23 -6.04
CA VAL A 238 2.30 -1.36 -4.93
C VAL A 238 3.30 -1.50 -3.79
N GLN A 239 4.01 -0.43 -3.46
CA GLN A 239 5.13 -0.50 -2.52
C GLN A 239 5.18 0.65 -1.51
N GLY A 240 5.34 0.32 -0.23
CA GLY A 240 5.67 1.32 0.80
C GLY A 240 4.56 2.31 1.16
N VAL A 241 3.32 2.09 0.73
CA VAL A 241 2.18 2.96 1.08
C VAL A 241 1.41 2.41 2.28
N THR A 242 0.70 3.29 2.98
CA THR A 242 -0.27 2.91 4.02
C THR A 242 -1.67 2.85 3.40
N LEU A 243 -2.33 1.69 3.50
CA LEU A 243 -3.74 1.50 3.16
C LEU A 243 -4.51 1.41 4.48
N GLN A 244 -5.36 2.39 4.77
CA GLN A 244 -6.08 2.40 6.04
C GLN A 244 -7.59 2.56 5.87
N ASN A 245 -8.32 2.03 6.85
CA ASN A 245 -9.77 2.18 6.99
C ASN A 245 -10.56 1.84 5.73
N GLY A 246 -10.20 0.75 5.03
CA GLY A 246 -10.97 0.26 3.89
C GLY A 246 -12.44 0.05 4.26
N GLN A 247 -13.36 0.55 3.43
CA GLN A 247 -14.80 0.39 3.67
C GLN A 247 -15.19 -1.10 3.65
N GLN A 248 -14.54 -1.86 2.76
CA GLN A 248 -14.46 -3.32 2.74
C GLN A 248 -12.98 -3.71 2.60
N PHE A 249 -12.57 -4.31 1.48
CA PHE A 249 -11.17 -4.76 1.26
C PHE A 249 -10.22 -3.59 0.99
N HIS A 250 -8.98 -3.68 1.46
CA HIS A 250 -7.98 -2.63 1.26
C HIS A 250 -7.33 -2.69 -0.12
N LEU A 251 -6.78 -3.85 -0.49
CA LEU A 251 -6.06 -4.04 -1.76
C LEU A 251 -6.57 -5.28 -2.48
N THR A 252 -7.13 -5.09 -3.67
CA THR A 252 -7.70 -6.17 -4.48
C THR A 252 -7.00 -6.27 -5.83
N PHE A 253 -6.65 -7.48 -6.24
CA PHE A 253 -6.19 -7.80 -7.60
C PHE A 253 -7.11 -8.84 -8.22
N THR A 254 -7.79 -8.46 -9.30
CA THR A 254 -8.68 -9.35 -10.06
C THR A 254 -8.14 -9.54 -11.46
N ARG A 255 -7.96 -10.80 -11.91
CA ARG A 255 -7.46 -11.12 -13.25
C ARG A 255 -6.15 -10.42 -13.60
N CYS A 256 -5.27 -10.27 -12.61
CA CYS A 256 -3.98 -9.58 -12.76
C CYS A 256 -2.83 -10.58 -12.92
N THR A 257 -1.75 -10.15 -13.57
CA THR A 257 -0.54 -10.97 -13.69
C THR A 257 0.74 -10.16 -13.49
N GLY A 258 1.74 -10.75 -12.81
CA GLY A 258 3.01 -10.07 -12.52
C GLY A 258 2.83 -8.95 -11.49
N VAL A 259 2.23 -9.27 -10.35
CA VAL A 259 1.91 -8.32 -9.28
C VAL A 259 2.96 -8.36 -8.18
N LYS A 260 3.33 -7.19 -7.66
CA LYS A 260 4.15 -7.03 -6.46
C LYS A 260 3.46 -6.11 -5.46
N ALA A 261 3.27 -6.58 -4.23
CA ALA A 261 2.73 -5.83 -3.11
C ALA A 261 3.69 -5.96 -1.92
N SER A 262 4.48 -4.91 -1.65
CA SER A 262 5.54 -5.00 -0.63
C SER A 262 5.72 -3.76 0.24
N PHE A 263 6.24 -3.96 1.46
CA PHE A 263 6.47 -2.89 2.44
C PHE A 263 5.20 -2.09 2.79
N LEU A 264 4.03 -2.72 2.65
CA LEU A 264 2.75 -2.09 2.91
C LEU A 264 2.42 -2.07 4.40
N ARG A 265 1.70 -1.04 4.82
CA ARG A 265 0.98 -1.01 6.09
C ARG A 265 -0.50 -1.04 5.79
N VAL A 266 -1.17 -2.16 6.06
CA VAL A 266 -2.61 -2.32 5.84
C VAL A 266 -3.30 -2.35 7.20
N ILE A 267 -4.08 -1.33 7.54
CA ILE A 267 -4.54 -1.11 8.90
C ILE A 267 -6.03 -0.72 8.95
N ALA A 268 -6.81 -1.49 9.69
CA ALA A 268 -8.17 -1.09 10.12
C ALA A 268 -8.42 -1.52 11.57
N PRO A 269 -9.35 -0.87 12.30
CA PRO A 269 -9.71 -1.28 13.66
C PRO A 269 -10.21 -2.74 13.71
N ALA A 270 -9.99 -3.42 14.83
CA ALA A 270 -10.43 -4.81 15.04
C ALA A 270 -11.91 -5.04 14.73
N ASP A 271 -12.75 -4.08 15.10
CA ASP A 271 -14.20 -4.14 14.99
C ASP A 271 -14.72 -3.68 13.62
N SER A 272 -13.83 -3.54 12.62
CA SER A 272 -14.18 -3.17 11.26
C SER A 272 -14.61 -4.41 10.44
N PRO A 273 -15.91 -4.55 10.07
CA PRO A 273 -16.41 -5.77 9.44
C PRO A 273 -15.91 -5.94 8.00
N ASN A 274 -15.48 -7.15 7.61
CA ASN A 274 -15.06 -7.50 6.23
C ASN A 274 -13.95 -6.60 5.67
N THR A 275 -12.98 -6.25 6.50
CA THR A 275 -11.87 -5.39 6.10
C THR A 275 -10.64 -6.16 5.66
N ASP A 276 -10.80 -7.08 4.72
CA ASP A 276 -9.69 -7.89 4.23
C ASP A 276 -8.48 -7.04 3.83
N GLY A 277 -7.28 -7.56 4.09
CA GLY A 277 -6.03 -6.88 3.78
C GLY A 277 -5.72 -6.91 2.28
N VAL A 278 -5.09 -7.99 1.84
CA VAL A 278 -4.81 -8.22 0.41
C VAL A 278 -5.69 -9.36 -0.12
N HIS A 279 -6.52 -9.04 -1.10
CA HIS A 279 -7.45 -9.97 -1.74
C HIS A 279 -7.02 -10.27 -3.18
N LEU A 280 -6.91 -11.55 -3.53
CA LEU A 280 -6.63 -12.01 -4.89
C LEU A 280 -7.84 -12.74 -5.48
N ASN A 281 -8.13 -12.46 -6.74
CA ASN A 281 -9.11 -13.17 -7.54
C ASN A 281 -8.55 -13.47 -8.93
N ASP A 282 -8.57 -14.73 -9.37
CA ASP A 282 -8.16 -15.15 -10.71
C ASP A 282 -6.80 -14.59 -11.19
N SER A 283 -5.81 -14.49 -10.31
CA SER A 283 -4.56 -13.76 -10.58
C SER A 283 -3.31 -14.67 -10.50
N SER A 284 -2.28 -14.36 -11.29
CA SER A 284 -1.07 -15.20 -11.39
C SER A 284 0.25 -14.42 -11.25
N HIS A 285 1.32 -15.11 -10.87
CA HIS A 285 2.65 -14.50 -10.69
C HIS A 285 2.61 -13.32 -9.72
N VAL A 286 2.17 -13.60 -8.49
CA VAL A 286 1.92 -12.58 -7.46
C VAL A 286 2.92 -12.71 -6.33
N GLN A 287 3.51 -11.58 -5.91
CA GLN A 287 4.41 -11.49 -4.76
C GLN A 287 3.81 -10.54 -3.73
N ILE A 288 3.43 -11.07 -2.57
CA ILE A 288 2.99 -10.32 -1.39
C ILE A 288 4.09 -10.49 -0.35
N THR A 289 4.94 -9.49 -0.16
CA THR A 289 6.17 -9.63 0.65
C THR A 289 6.37 -8.49 1.63
N ASP A 290 6.95 -8.75 2.81
CA ASP A 290 7.41 -7.70 3.74
C ASP A 290 6.31 -6.72 4.22
N ASN A 291 5.08 -7.21 4.41
CA ASN A 291 3.93 -6.38 4.75
C ASN A 291 3.54 -6.49 6.23
N LEU A 292 3.04 -5.38 6.79
CA LEU A 292 2.32 -5.34 8.05
C LEU A 292 0.81 -5.25 7.77
N ILE A 293 0.04 -6.26 8.16
CA ILE A 293 -1.41 -6.33 7.92
C ILE A 293 -2.14 -6.54 9.24
N SER A 294 -2.92 -5.53 9.65
CA SER A 294 -3.74 -5.55 10.86
C SER A 294 -5.16 -5.13 10.52
N THR A 295 -6.09 -6.07 10.49
CA THR A 295 -7.44 -5.87 9.92
C THR A 295 -8.54 -6.52 10.76
N GLY A 296 -9.78 -6.08 10.54
CA GLY A 296 -10.95 -6.65 11.19
C GLY A 296 -11.45 -7.98 10.60
N ASP A 297 -10.81 -8.46 9.54
CA ASP A 297 -11.10 -9.73 8.86
C ASP A 297 -9.80 -10.34 8.29
N ASP A 298 -9.89 -11.27 7.32
CA ASP A 298 -8.78 -11.95 6.67
C ASP A 298 -7.61 -11.01 6.29
N CYS A 299 -6.39 -11.28 6.75
CA CYS A 299 -5.22 -10.50 6.34
C CYS A 299 -4.86 -10.74 4.87
N VAL A 300 -4.96 -12.00 4.43
CA VAL A 300 -4.75 -12.42 3.05
C VAL A 300 -5.87 -13.36 2.65
N SER A 301 -6.63 -12.97 1.63
CA SER A 301 -7.69 -13.80 1.05
C SER A 301 -7.48 -14.05 -0.44
N MET A 302 -7.86 -15.22 -0.91
CA MET A 302 -7.70 -15.64 -2.31
C MET A 302 -8.92 -16.45 -2.76
N VAL A 303 -9.42 -16.14 -3.95
CA VAL A 303 -10.52 -16.86 -4.59
C VAL A 303 -10.22 -17.11 -6.07
N GLY A 304 -10.96 -18.03 -6.67
CA GLY A 304 -10.85 -18.31 -8.10
C GLY A 304 -9.54 -19.00 -8.50
N ASN A 305 -9.09 -18.76 -9.73
CA ASN A 305 -7.96 -19.43 -10.35
C ASN A 305 -6.62 -18.71 -10.09
N CYS A 306 -6.14 -18.75 -8.84
CA CYS A 306 -4.85 -18.15 -8.48
C CYS A 306 -3.67 -19.12 -8.65
N SER A 307 -2.55 -18.65 -9.22
CA SER A 307 -1.35 -19.49 -9.43
C SER A 307 -0.02 -18.74 -9.30
N ASP A 308 1.06 -19.43 -8.89
CA ASP A 308 2.38 -18.83 -8.59
C ASP A 308 2.25 -17.60 -7.69
N VAL A 309 1.68 -17.82 -6.49
CA VAL A 309 1.48 -16.78 -5.49
C VAL A 309 2.42 -17.02 -4.32
N ARG A 310 3.21 -15.99 -4.00
CA ARG A 310 4.20 -16.00 -2.93
C ARG A 310 3.79 -15.02 -1.85
N VAL A 311 3.45 -15.53 -0.68
CA VAL A 311 3.16 -14.75 0.52
C VAL A 311 4.33 -14.94 1.48
N LYS A 312 5.17 -13.91 1.62
CA LYS A 312 6.43 -14.01 2.37
C LYS A 312 6.62 -12.87 3.38
N ASP A 313 7.20 -13.18 4.53
CA ASP A 313 7.65 -12.18 5.49
C ASP A 313 6.51 -11.22 5.90
N ILE A 314 5.35 -11.80 6.18
CA ILE A 314 4.12 -11.07 6.56
C ILE A 314 3.96 -11.10 8.07
N ARG A 315 3.58 -9.97 8.66
CA ARG A 315 3.25 -9.89 10.09
C ARG A 315 1.99 -9.08 10.35
N GLY A 316 1.35 -9.30 11.50
CA GLY A 316 0.28 -8.45 12.00
C GLY A 316 -0.84 -9.22 12.70
N THR A 317 -2.06 -8.72 12.60
CA THR A 317 -3.21 -9.21 13.37
C THR A 317 -4.47 -9.32 12.53
N SER A 318 -5.27 -10.35 12.78
CA SER A 318 -6.67 -10.38 12.34
C SER A 318 -7.57 -10.34 13.56
N ALA A 319 -8.70 -9.63 13.49
CA ALA A 319 -9.69 -9.63 14.55
C ALA A 319 -10.59 -10.87 14.53
N THR A 320 -10.73 -11.52 13.38
CA THR A 320 -11.39 -12.83 13.27
C THR A 320 -10.34 -13.92 13.46
N ALA A 321 -10.80 -15.12 13.85
CA ALA A 321 -9.88 -16.25 13.96
C ALA A 321 -9.21 -16.53 12.61
N GLN A 322 -9.93 -16.36 11.50
CA GLN A 322 -9.42 -16.63 10.17
C GLN A 322 -8.55 -15.45 9.68
N ALA A 323 -7.23 -15.65 9.65
CA ALA A 323 -6.29 -14.64 9.16
C ALA A 323 -5.87 -14.88 7.71
N ILE A 324 -5.96 -16.14 7.24
CA ILE A 324 -5.69 -16.53 5.86
C ILE A 324 -6.88 -17.34 5.35
N SER A 325 -7.42 -16.95 4.20
CA SER A 325 -8.58 -17.59 3.58
C SER A 325 -8.33 -17.84 2.10
N ILE A 326 -8.19 -19.10 1.70
CA ILE A 326 -7.94 -19.48 0.31
C ILE A 326 -9.07 -20.38 -0.15
N ALA A 327 -10.03 -19.83 -0.88
CA ALA A 327 -11.24 -20.53 -1.31
C ALA A 327 -11.27 -20.64 -2.85
N CYS A 328 -10.58 -21.65 -3.38
CA CYS A 328 -10.56 -21.97 -4.81
C CYS A 328 -11.75 -22.88 -5.15
N SER A 329 -11.69 -23.68 -6.23
CA SER A 329 -12.76 -24.65 -6.52
C SER A 329 -12.22 -25.97 -7.06
N ASP A 330 -13.07 -26.99 -7.14
CA ASP A 330 -12.73 -28.27 -7.76
C ASP A 330 -12.36 -28.12 -9.24
N ALA A 331 -13.08 -27.24 -9.95
CA ALA A 331 -12.87 -26.98 -11.37
C ALA A 331 -11.61 -26.14 -11.64
N VAL A 332 -11.31 -25.18 -10.76
CA VAL A 332 -10.16 -24.29 -10.85
C VAL A 332 -9.42 -24.23 -9.50
N PRO A 333 -8.58 -25.24 -9.20
CA PRO A 333 -7.79 -25.25 -7.97
C PRO A 333 -6.64 -24.25 -8.05
N CYS A 334 -6.31 -23.60 -6.93
CA CYS A 334 -5.13 -22.75 -6.87
C CYS A 334 -3.85 -23.59 -6.74
N ARG A 335 -2.80 -23.24 -7.48
CA ARG A 335 -1.54 -24.01 -7.53
C ARG A 335 -0.30 -23.15 -7.36
N ASP A 336 0.81 -23.79 -7.05
CA ASP A 336 2.11 -23.15 -6.89
C ASP A 336 2.11 -22.01 -5.85
N LEU A 337 1.37 -22.23 -4.76
CA LEU A 337 1.31 -21.30 -3.65
C LEU A 337 2.50 -21.50 -2.71
N GLU A 338 3.05 -20.41 -2.18
CA GLU A 338 4.11 -20.45 -1.18
C GLU A 338 3.78 -19.54 0.00
N LEU A 339 3.67 -20.11 1.19
CA LEU A 339 3.64 -19.38 2.46
C LEU A 339 5.02 -19.46 3.13
N LYS A 340 5.71 -18.34 3.34
CA LYS A 340 7.02 -18.35 3.98
C LYS A 340 7.16 -17.25 5.02
N ASN A 341 7.65 -17.57 6.22
CA ASN A 341 7.89 -16.56 7.27
C ASN A 341 6.65 -15.68 7.54
N VAL A 342 5.50 -16.31 7.76
CA VAL A 342 4.23 -15.61 8.03
C VAL A 342 3.96 -15.63 9.53
N ASN A 343 3.65 -14.49 10.13
CA ASN A 343 3.33 -14.36 11.55
C ASN A 343 2.10 -13.46 11.77
N LEU A 344 0.92 -14.07 11.65
CA LEU A 344 -0.37 -13.45 11.89
C LEU A 344 -0.98 -14.00 13.17
N THR A 345 -1.47 -13.09 14.02
CA THR A 345 -2.03 -13.43 15.33
C THR A 345 -3.45 -12.90 15.47
N LEU A 346 -4.23 -13.47 16.39
CA LEU A 346 -5.57 -12.99 16.69
C LEU A 346 -5.46 -11.74 17.57
N GLU A 347 -6.10 -10.64 17.17
CA GLU A 347 -6.17 -9.42 17.96
C GLU A 347 -6.89 -9.67 19.29
N GLY A 348 -6.33 -9.19 20.41
CA GLY A 348 -6.90 -9.42 21.74
C GLY A 348 -6.77 -10.87 22.26
N GLY A 349 -5.93 -11.71 21.64
CA GLY A 349 -5.72 -13.15 21.96
C GLY A 349 -5.22 -13.49 23.38
N GLY A 350 -5.27 -12.58 24.35
CA GLY A 350 -4.96 -12.83 25.77
C GLY A 350 -5.86 -13.88 26.44
N GLY A 351 -6.94 -14.34 25.79
CA GLY A 351 -7.84 -15.39 26.25
C GLY A 351 -7.60 -16.79 25.66
N GLY A 352 -6.46 -17.04 24.97
CA GLY A 352 -6.13 -18.36 24.40
C GLY A 352 -6.62 -18.60 22.96
N GLY A 353 -7.31 -17.63 22.35
CA GLY A 353 -7.66 -17.67 20.93
C GLY A 353 -6.43 -17.50 20.03
N ARG A 354 -6.39 -18.23 18.92
CA ARG A 354 -5.29 -18.20 17.94
C ARG A 354 -5.85 -17.88 16.57
N ALA A 355 -5.05 -17.21 15.75
CA ALA A 355 -5.33 -17.11 14.33
C ALA A 355 -5.32 -18.51 13.67
N THR A 356 -6.06 -18.66 12.59
CA THR A 356 -6.22 -19.87 11.79
C THR A 356 -6.09 -19.54 10.30
N ALA A 357 -5.77 -20.55 9.51
CA ALA A 357 -5.77 -20.49 8.05
C ALA A 357 -6.75 -21.54 7.51
N SER A 358 -7.56 -21.16 6.52
CA SER A 358 -8.48 -22.07 5.84
C SER A 358 -8.16 -22.14 4.35
N CYS A 359 -8.13 -23.35 3.81
CA CYS A 359 -7.79 -23.61 2.42
C CYS A 359 -8.79 -24.60 1.82
N TYR A 360 -9.34 -24.28 0.66
CA TYR A 360 -10.11 -25.17 -0.18
C TYR A 360 -9.49 -25.23 -1.57
N ARG A 361 -9.11 -26.44 -2.01
CA ARG A 361 -8.49 -26.70 -3.31
C ARG A 361 -7.26 -25.82 -3.60
N ALA A 362 -6.43 -25.64 -2.58
CA ALA A 362 -5.24 -24.82 -2.62
C ALA A 362 -3.98 -25.69 -2.41
N TYR A 363 -3.08 -25.66 -3.37
CA TYR A 363 -1.91 -26.54 -3.42
C TYR A 363 -0.62 -25.75 -3.47
N GLY A 364 0.36 -26.16 -2.69
CA GLY A 364 1.61 -25.45 -2.59
C GLY A 364 2.52 -25.97 -1.49
N LYS A 365 3.38 -25.08 -0.99
CA LYS A 365 4.34 -25.38 0.05
C LYS A 365 4.40 -24.28 1.09
N SER A 366 4.86 -24.64 2.28
CA SER A 366 5.22 -23.69 3.32
C SER A 366 6.68 -23.85 3.73
N ALA A 367 7.31 -22.77 4.18
CA ALA A 367 8.70 -22.75 4.60
C ALA A 367 8.95 -21.75 5.74
N GLY A 368 9.91 -22.04 6.61
CA GLY A 368 10.21 -21.18 7.76
C GLY A 368 9.07 -21.16 8.80
N ALA A 369 9.02 -20.11 9.62
CA ALA A 369 7.97 -19.94 10.62
C ALA A 369 6.67 -19.49 9.95
N VAL A 370 5.61 -20.31 10.02
CA VAL A 370 4.30 -19.97 9.46
C VAL A 370 3.24 -20.12 10.56
N VAL A 371 2.78 -18.97 11.05
CA VAL A 371 1.74 -18.79 12.05
C VAL A 371 0.67 -17.88 11.43
N PRO A 372 -0.61 -18.29 11.37
CA PRO A 372 -1.13 -19.62 11.72
C PRO A 372 -0.54 -20.76 10.89
N PRO A 373 -0.60 -22.03 11.34
CA PRO A 373 -0.12 -23.17 10.58
C PRO A 373 -0.69 -23.19 9.16
N SER A 374 0.17 -23.51 8.18
CA SER A 374 -0.23 -23.58 6.77
C SER A 374 -1.37 -24.57 6.53
N CYS A 375 -2.40 -24.13 5.81
CA CYS A 375 -3.50 -24.98 5.33
C CYS A 375 -3.28 -25.55 3.91
N LEU A 376 -2.18 -25.18 3.25
CA LEU A 376 -1.90 -25.62 1.88
C LEU A 376 -1.71 -27.15 1.79
N ALA A 377 -2.41 -27.77 0.85
CA ALA A 377 -2.19 -29.17 0.51
C ALA A 377 -0.89 -29.32 -0.30
N LYS A 378 -0.19 -30.45 -0.11
CA LYS A 378 0.95 -30.79 -0.97
C LYS A 378 0.46 -31.03 -2.41
N PRO A 379 1.19 -30.60 -3.45
CA PRO A 379 0.88 -30.99 -4.82
C PRO A 379 0.87 -32.52 -4.92
N THR A 380 -0.21 -33.09 -5.43
CA THR A 380 -0.21 -34.50 -5.81
C THR A 380 0.73 -34.65 -7.01
N ALA A 381 1.77 -35.48 -6.90
CA ALA A 381 2.61 -35.82 -8.04
C ALA A 381 1.68 -36.32 -9.17
N SER A 382 1.71 -35.60 -10.29
CA SER A 382 0.90 -35.90 -11.48
C SER A 382 1.69 -36.81 -12.39
#